data_AF-A0A1F3RJ80-F1
#
_entry.id   AF-A0A1F3RJ80-F1
#
_cell.length_a   1.000
_cell.length_b   1.000
_cell.length_c   1.000
_cell.angle_alpha   90.00
_cell.angle_beta   90.00
_cell.angle_gamma   90.00
#
_symmetry.space_group_name_H-M   'P 1'
#
loop_
_entity.id
_entity.type
_entity.pdbx_description
1 polymer ?
#
loop_
_entity_poly.entity_id
_entity_poly.type
_entity_poly.pdbx_seq_one_letter_code
_entity_poly.pdbx_strand_id
1 'polypeptide(L)'
;MFINAGLNKFLNYIPVPDDMPEAMVKLTTALMSISWLMPLIATVEIVGGILFIIPKFRALGAIIIFPIVVGIVLTHTINEPSGLP
;
A
#
# COMPACT_ATOMS: atom_id res chain seq x y z
N MET A 1 7.58 -1.76 -7.62
CA MET A 1 6.25 -1.98 -6.99
C MET A 1 5.79 -0.76 -6.19
N PHE A 2 6.47 -0.34 -5.12
CA PHE A 2 6.00 0.74 -4.23
C PHE A 2 5.71 2.08 -4.93
N ILE A 3 6.60 2.54 -5.81
CA ILE A 3 6.37 3.80 -6.56
C ILE A 3 5.09 3.72 -7.40
N ASN A 4 4.88 2.61 -8.11
CA ASN A 4 3.69 2.39 -8.93
C ASN A 4 2.43 2.33 -8.05
N ALA A 5 2.45 1.57 -6.96
CA ALA A 5 1.34 1.46 -6.01
C ALA A 5 0.97 2.82 -5.39
N GLY A 6 1.96 3.64 -5.01
CA GLY A 6 1.73 4.97 -4.45
C GLY A 6 1.16 5.94 -5.47
N LEU A 7 1.69 5.94 -6.70
CA LEU A 7 1.12 6.75 -7.79
C LEU A 7 -0.33 6.34 -8.10
N ASN A 8 -0.65 5.04 -8.06
CA ASN A 8 -2.02 4.58 -8.29
C ASN A 8 -2.99 5.10 -7.22
N LYS A 9 -2.58 5.23 -5.95
CA LYS A 9 -3.45 5.77 -4.89
C LYS A 9 -3.84 7.24 -5.12
N PHE A 10 -3.04 8.00 -5.86
CA PHE A 10 -3.37 9.38 -6.24
C PHE A 10 -4.12 9.47 -7.58
N LEU A 11 -3.75 8.64 -8.55
CA LEU A 11 -4.17 8.77 -9.95
C LEU A 11 -5.26 7.76 -10.36
N ASN A 12 -5.49 6.72 -9.56
CA ASN A 12 -6.49 5.66 -9.75
C ASN A 12 -6.52 5.05 -11.16
N TYR A 13 -5.35 4.74 -11.72
CA TYR A 13 -5.21 4.19 -13.07
C TYR A 13 -5.26 2.66 -13.15
N ILE A 14 -5.14 1.97 -12.02
CA ILE A 14 -5.38 0.53 -11.91
C ILE A 14 -6.85 0.34 -11.56
N PRO A 15 -7.64 -0.34 -12.43
CA PRO A 15 -9.04 -0.62 -12.14
C PRO A 15 -9.21 -1.46 -10.88
N VAL A 16 -10.23 -1.14 -10.11
CA VAL A 16 -10.63 -1.94 -8.95
C VAL A 16 -11.39 -3.18 -9.47
N PRO A 17 -11.06 -4.40 -9.02
CA PRO A 17 -11.80 -5.60 -9.40
C PRO A 17 -13.27 -5.53 -8.95
N ASP A 18 -14.18 -6.04 -9.79
CA ASP A 18 -15.62 -6.03 -9.51
C ASP A 18 -16.02 -7.08 -8.44
N ASP A 19 -15.18 -8.08 -8.21
CA ASP A 19 -15.42 -9.26 -7.37
C ASP A 19 -14.67 -9.22 -6.02
N MET A 20 -14.45 -8.02 -5.46
CA MET A 20 -13.78 -7.89 -4.17
C MET A 20 -14.58 -8.53 -3.02
N PRO A 21 -13.93 -9.30 -2.12
CA PRO A 21 -14.57 -9.84 -0.92
C PRO A 21 -15.19 -8.74 -0.05
N GLU A 22 -16.35 -9.02 0.57
CA GLU A 22 -17.08 -8.03 1.38
C GLU A 22 -16.23 -7.48 2.54
N ALA A 23 -15.37 -8.30 3.14
CA ALA A 23 -14.43 -7.89 4.17
C ALA A 23 -13.41 -6.84 3.67
N MET A 24 -12.90 -7.00 2.44
CA MET A 24 -12.00 -6.05 1.79
C MET A 24 -12.69 -4.72 1.48
N VAL A 25 -13.94 -4.77 1.01
CA VAL A 25 -14.75 -3.58 0.73
C VAL A 25 -14.95 -2.77 2.02
N LYS A 26 -15.33 -3.43 3.12
CA LYS A 26 -15.52 -2.78 4.43
C LYS A 26 -14.23 -2.14 4.95
N LEU A 27 -13.11 -2.87 4.91
CA LEU A 27 -11.82 -2.37 5.37
C LEU A 27 -11.36 -1.16 4.54
N THR A 28 -11.40 -1.27 3.20
CA THR A 28 -10.97 -0.19 2.30
C THR A 28 -11.84 1.05 2.49
N THR A 29 -13.15 0.88 2.67
CA THR A 29 -14.07 1.99 2.97
C THR A 29 -13.73 2.65 4.31
N ALA A 30 -13.41 1.87 5.35
CA ALA A 30 -13.00 2.40 6.65
C ALA A 30 -11.69 3.20 6.55
N LEU A 31 -10.69 2.70 5.82
CA LEU A 31 -9.42 3.40 5.60
C LEU A 31 -9.62 4.71 4.82
N MET A 32 -10.49 4.71 3.81
CA MET A 32 -10.82 5.91 3.03
C MET A 32 -11.57 6.97 3.84
N SER A 33 -12.28 6.58 4.91
CA SER A 33 -12.91 7.55 5.82
C SER A 33 -11.89 8.42 6.56
N ILE A 34 -10.64 7.97 6.67
CA ILE A 34 -9.53 8.72 7.26
C ILE A 34 -8.85 9.52 6.16
N SER A 35 -9.25 10.78 6.01
CA SER A 35 -8.87 11.65 4.88
C SER A 35 -7.36 11.81 4.63
N TRP A 36 -6.53 11.75 5.69
CA TRP A 36 -5.08 11.92 5.58
C TRP A 36 -4.32 10.62 5.35
N LEU A 37 -4.95 9.46 5.57
CA LEU A 37 -4.25 8.18 5.62
C LEU A 37 -3.77 7.71 4.25
N MET A 38 -4.67 7.70 3.25
CA MET A 38 -4.32 7.26 1.89
C MET A 38 -3.25 8.14 1.24
N PRO A 39 -3.32 9.49 1.32
CA PRO A 39 -2.22 10.36 0.86
C PRO A 39 -0.89 10.10 1.57
N LEU A 40 -0.90 9.85 2.88
CA LEU A 40 0.31 9.54 3.64
C LEU A 40 0.94 8.22 3.16
N ILE A 41 0.16 7.14 3.07
CA ILE A 41 0.63 5.84 2.59
C ILE A 41 1.25 5.98 1.20
N ALA A 42 0.54 6.63 0.28
CA ALA A 42 1.00 6.85 -1.08
C ALA A 42 2.32 7.63 -1.14
N THR A 43 2.44 8.69 -0.35
CA THR A 43 3.66 9.50 -0.27
C THR A 43 4.84 8.67 0.26
N VAL A 44 4.62 7.91 1.32
CA VAL A 44 5.66 7.06 1.94
C VAL A 44 6.12 5.96 0.98
N GLU A 45 5.21 5.33 0.23
CA GLU A 45 5.56 4.33 -0.79
C GLU A 45 6.39 4.92 -1.93
N ILE A 46 6.05 6.13 -2.40
CA ILE A 46 6.81 6.82 -3.45
C ILE A 46 8.19 7.20 -2.95
N VAL A 47 8.27 7.93 -1.82
CA VAL A 47 9.54 8.41 -1.25
C VAL A 47 10.43 7.24 -0.88
N GLY A 48 9.89 6.27 -0.14
CA GLY A 48 10.63 5.08 0.24
C GLY A 48 11.10 4.28 -0.97
N GLY A 49 10.26 4.16 -2.01
CA GLY A 49 10.60 3.46 -3.24
C GLY A 49 11.74 4.13 -4.00
N ILE A 50 11.73 5.46 -4.09
CA ILE A 50 12.80 6.26 -4.70
C ILE A 50 14.11 6.09 -3.91
N LEU A 51 14.06 6.21 -2.59
CA LEU A 51 15.24 6.04 -1.73
C LEU A 51 15.81 4.62 -1.80
N PHE A 52 14.95 3.60 -1.94
CA PHE A 52 15.37 2.22 -2.04
C PHE A 52 16.19 1.92 -3.31
N ILE A 53 15.88 2.60 -4.43
CA ILE A 53 16.61 2.45 -5.70
C ILE A 53 18.06 2.95 -5.56
N ILE A 54 18.26 4.07 -4.84
CA ILE A 54 19.58 4.69 -4.68
C ILE A 54 20.41 3.86 -3.68
N PRO A 55 21.53 3.22 -4.07
CA PRO A 55 22.26 2.29 -3.21
C PRO A 55 22.66 2.86 -1.84
N LYS A 56 23.00 4.14 -1.80
CA LYS A 56 23.38 4.87 -0.58
C LYS A 56 22.24 5.02 0.44
N PHE A 57 20.99 5.11 -0.01
CA PHE A 57 19.82 5.34 0.84
C PHE A 57 18.92 4.11 1.00
N ARG A 58 19.36 2.96 0.48
CA ARG A 58 18.54 1.75 0.43
C ARG A 58 18.03 1.29 1.79
N ALA A 59 18.91 1.31 2.80
CA ALA A 59 18.53 0.96 4.17
C ALA A 59 17.46 1.90 4.73
N LEU A 60 17.59 3.21 4.48
CA LEU A 60 16.61 4.21 4.89
C LEU A 60 15.27 4.00 4.17
N GLY A 61 15.29 3.79 2.85
CA GLY A 61 14.09 3.49 2.07
C GLY A 61 13.36 2.23 2.58
N ALA A 62 14.12 1.20 2.97
CA ALA A 62 13.56 -0.02 3.55
C ALA A 62 12.86 0.24 4.90
N ILE A 63 13.48 1.01 5.79
CA ILE A 63 12.91 1.37 7.09
C ILE A 63 11.61 2.16 6.92
N ILE A 64 11.58 3.09 5.96
CA ILE A 64 10.41 3.92 5.66
C ILE A 64 9.24 3.07 5.15
N ILE A 65 9.50 2.11 4.24
CA ILE A 65 8.46 1.24 3.65
C ILE A 65 8.02 0.12 4.60
N PHE A 66 8.89 -0.33 5.51
CA PHE A 66 8.67 -1.48 6.38
C PHE A 66 7.28 -1.53 7.06
N PRO A 67 6.81 -0.47 7.76
CA PRO A 67 5.50 -0.52 8.41
C PRO A 67 4.33 -0.72 7.43
N ILE A 68 4.45 -0.20 6.20
CA ILE A 68 3.43 -0.39 5.15
C ILE A 68 3.41 -1.84 4.69
N VAL A 69 4.58 -2.45 4.48
CA VAL A 69 4.66 -3.87 4.09
C VAL A 69 4.06 -4.76 5.17
N VAL A 70 4.33 -4.49 6.45
CA VAL A 70 3.71 -5.21 7.56
C VAL A 70 2.19 -5.08 7.50
N GLY A 71 1.66 -3.87 7.27
CA GLY A 71 0.22 -3.64 7.11
C GLY A 71 -0.40 -4.40 5.93
N ILE A 72 0.29 -4.44 4.78
CA ILE A 72 -0.13 -5.20 3.60
C ILE A 72 -0.22 -6.69 3.95
N VAL A 73 0.84 -7.26 4.53
CA VAL A 73 0.89 -8.68 4.90
C VAL A 73 -0.21 -9.02 5.91
N LEU A 74 -0.43 -8.19 6.93
CA LEU A 74 -1.51 -8.39 7.90
C LEU A 74 -2.89 -8.30 7.26
N THR A 75 -3.07 -7.36 6.31
CA THR A 75 -4.34 -7.20 5.60
C THR A 75 -4.69 -8.46 4.82
N HIS A 76 -3.76 -8.96 4.00
CA HIS A 76 -4.02 -10.19 3.21
C HIS A 76 -4.07 -11.44 4.09
N THR A 77 -3.22 -11.59 5.11
CA THR A 77 -3.26 -12.80 5.97
C THR A 77 -4.52 -12.90 6.83
N ILE A 78 -5.10 -11.78 7.26
CA ILE A 78 -6.28 -11.79 8.15
C ILE A 78 -7.58 -11.72 7.35
N ASN A 79 -7.62 -10.94 6.27
CA ASN A 79 -8.87 -10.56 5.62
C ASN A 79 -9.00 -11.06 4.17
N GLU A 80 -7.90 -11.45 3.51
CA GLU A 80 -7.93 -12.04 2.17
C GLU A 80 -6.89 -13.17 2.00
N PRO A 81 -6.96 -14.27 2.79
CA PRO A 81 -5.90 -15.27 2.83
C PRO A 81 -5.76 -16.04 1.51
N SER A 82 -6.82 -16.08 0.70
CA SER A 82 -6.84 -16.69 -0.64
C SER A 82 -5.88 -16.05 -1.63
N GLY A 83 -5.42 -14.82 -1.38
CA GLY A 83 -4.46 -14.11 -2.23
C GLY A 83 -2.99 -14.42 -1.93
N LEU A 84 -2.71 -15.29 -0.95
CA LEU A 84 -1.35 -15.70 -0.56
C LEU A 84 -0.98 -17.04 -1.22
N PRO A 85 0.31 -17.23 -1.62
CA PRO A 85 0.80 -18.52 -2.11
C PRO A 85 0.83 -19.61 -1.03
#